data_AF-A0A9P4Y0P1-F1
#
_entry.id   AF-A0A9P4Y0P1-F1
#
_cell.length_a   1.000
_cell.length_b   1.000
_cell.length_c   1.000
_cell.angle_alpha   90.00
_cell.angle_beta   90.00
_cell.angle_gamma   90.00
#
_symmetry.space_group_name_H-M   'P 1'
#
loop_
_entity.id
_entity.type
_entity.pdbx_description
1 polymer ?
#
loop_
_entity_poly.entity_id
_entity_poly.type
_entity_poly.pdbx_seq_one_letter_code
_entity_poly.pdbx_strand_id
1 'polypeptide(L)'
;KAWFVFGVLVISLRYVVRIRTVGIRNFAGDDYLMLLVLALWTIDAVIVEITYYTGGSIDVTPEVLPYLSERDIAILMYGTKWEYASFFTYSGLIWALKFSVLCFYQRLRADEWRQTWLTVHCLGWINCVAYIALCLTALLSCRPFHDNWAVKPLPPLRCTFRPQNFWTLVVLNVLTDALILSLPLPILWRLRVSRLRKLGVTLLLCSGLFLIATAIVRAAFTIAGSPSIITINRWGFRETAAGVAAINAPILAPLFSKAFW
;
A
#
# COMPACT_ATOMS: atom_id res chain seq x y z
N LYS A 1 -5.34 -1.37 16.35
CA LYS A 1 -6.51 -2.27 16.57
C LYS A 1 -7.76 -1.82 15.77
N ALA A 2 -8.33 -0.63 15.97
CA ALA A 2 -9.54 -0.20 15.23
C ALA A 2 -9.41 -0.23 13.69
N TRP A 3 -8.32 0.33 13.15
CA TRP A 3 -8.05 0.32 11.70
C TRP A 3 -7.88 -1.08 11.11
N PHE A 4 -7.35 -2.03 11.90
CA PHE A 4 -7.19 -3.41 11.46
C PHE A 4 -8.55 -4.08 11.28
N VAL A 5 -9.40 -3.97 12.29
CA VAL A 5 -10.79 -4.47 12.25
C VAL A 5 -11.55 -3.84 11.09
N PHE A 6 -11.40 -2.53 10.88
CA PHE A 6 -12.00 -1.84 9.75
C PHE A 6 -11.61 -2.44 8.39
N GLY A 7 -10.31 -2.65 8.14
CA GLY A 7 -9.83 -3.26 6.89
C GLY A 7 -10.36 -4.68 6.68
N VAL A 8 -10.35 -5.51 7.73
CA VAL A 8 -10.90 -6.88 7.69
C VAL A 8 -12.40 -6.86 7.37
N LEU A 9 -13.16 -5.96 7.99
CA LEU A 9 -14.60 -5.82 7.73
C LEU A 9 -14.88 -5.41 6.29
N VAL A 10 -14.13 -4.44 5.75
CA VAL A 10 -14.28 -3.99 4.35
C VAL A 10 -14.01 -5.14 3.37
N ILE A 11 -12.92 -5.89 3.57
CA ILE A 11 -12.57 -7.03 2.71
C ILE A 11 -13.59 -8.16 2.85
N SER A 12 -14.06 -8.44 4.07
CA SER A 12 -15.09 -9.47 4.31
C SER A 12 -16.41 -9.11 3.64
N LEU A 13 -16.86 -7.86 3.77
CA LEU A 13 -18.06 -7.35 3.09
C LEU A 13 -17.90 -7.45 1.57
N ARG A 14 -16.72 -7.16 1.02
CA ARG A 14 -16.43 -7.33 -0.41
C ARG A 14 -16.69 -8.76 -0.84
N TYR A 15 -16.17 -9.76 -0.13
CA TYR A 15 -16.41 -11.16 -0.46
C TYR A 15 -17.89 -11.53 -0.37
N VAL A 16 -18.61 -11.09 0.66
CA VAL A 16 -20.06 -11.33 0.78
C VAL A 16 -20.81 -10.79 -0.43
N VAL A 17 -20.53 -9.56 -0.85
CA VAL A 17 -21.16 -8.94 -2.02
C VAL A 17 -20.80 -9.69 -3.31
N ARG A 18 -19.53 -10.06 -3.49
CA ARG A 18 -19.07 -10.79 -4.68
C ARG A 18 -19.68 -12.18 -4.77
N ILE A 19 -19.73 -12.91 -3.66
CA ILE A 19 -20.38 -14.22 -3.59
C ILE A 19 -21.86 -14.12 -3.98
N ARG A 20 -22.58 -13.09 -3.49
CA ARG A 20 -23.99 -12.87 -3.83
C ARG A 20 -24.22 -12.42 -5.28
N THR A 21 -23.35 -11.57 -5.82
CA THR A 21 -23.56 -10.94 -7.13
C THR A 21 -23.08 -11.79 -8.31
N VAL A 22 -21.97 -12.52 -8.15
CA VAL A 22 -21.38 -13.32 -9.25
C VAL A 22 -21.24 -14.80 -8.91
N GLY A 23 -21.33 -15.19 -7.64
CA GLY A 23 -21.09 -16.57 -7.20
C GLY A 23 -19.60 -16.92 -7.07
N ILE A 24 -19.29 -17.90 -6.22
CA ILE A 24 -17.91 -18.33 -5.89
C ILE A 24 -17.14 -18.82 -7.12
N ARG A 25 -17.83 -19.43 -8.10
CA ARG A 25 -17.21 -19.97 -9.32
C ARG A 25 -16.74 -18.91 -10.31
N ASN A 26 -17.21 -17.67 -10.19
CA ASN A 26 -16.91 -16.58 -11.12
C ASN A 26 -16.00 -15.51 -10.48
N PHE A 27 -15.15 -15.92 -9.53
CA PHE A 27 -14.14 -15.04 -8.95
C PHE A 27 -13.11 -14.65 -10.01
N ALA A 28 -12.75 -13.37 -10.01
CA ALA A 28 -11.79 -12.79 -10.93
C ALA A 28 -10.44 -12.52 -10.23
N GLY A 29 -9.43 -12.12 -10.99
CA GLY A 29 -8.07 -11.90 -10.48
C GLY A 29 -8.01 -10.93 -9.28
N ASP A 30 -8.85 -9.91 -9.25
CA ASP A 30 -8.94 -8.97 -8.12
C ASP A 30 -9.45 -9.62 -6.82
N ASP A 31 -10.30 -10.65 -6.91
CA ASP A 31 -10.81 -11.36 -5.73
C ASP A 31 -9.70 -12.18 -5.07
N TYR A 32 -8.76 -12.75 -5.84
CA TYR A 32 -7.59 -13.46 -5.32
C TYR A 32 -6.54 -12.48 -4.77
N LEU A 33 -6.32 -11.35 -5.45
CA LEU A 33 -5.42 -10.30 -4.97
C LEU A 33 -5.88 -9.72 -3.62
N MET A 34 -7.18 -9.71 -3.33
CA MET A 34 -7.67 -9.29 -2.02
C MET A 34 -7.29 -10.23 -0.87
N LEU A 35 -7.08 -11.53 -1.14
CA LEU A 35 -6.53 -12.44 -0.13
C LEU A 35 -5.08 -12.09 0.17
N LEU A 36 -4.29 -11.78 -0.87
CA LEU A 36 -2.92 -11.30 -0.70
C LEU A 36 -2.89 -9.98 0.08
N VAL A 37 -3.78 -9.03 -0.25
CA VAL A 37 -3.92 -7.77 0.50
C VAL A 37 -4.24 -8.04 1.96
N LEU A 38 -5.18 -8.95 2.27
CA LEU A 38 -5.52 -9.31 3.65
C LEU A 38 -4.35 -9.95 4.41
N ALA A 39 -3.58 -10.82 3.75
CA ALA A 39 -2.40 -11.45 4.33
C ALA A 39 -1.32 -10.40 4.63
N LEU A 40 -0.98 -9.56 3.66
CA LEU A 40 -0.01 -8.48 3.84
C LEU A 40 -0.46 -7.47 4.89
N TRP A 41 -1.74 -7.12 4.91
CA TRP A 41 -2.36 -6.25 5.93
C TRP A 41 -2.19 -6.81 7.34
N THR A 42 -2.39 -8.12 7.49
CA THR A 42 -2.27 -8.81 8.78
C THR A 42 -0.83 -8.87 9.24
N ILE A 43 0.10 -9.20 8.33
CA ILE A 43 1.53 -9.19 8.64
C ILE A 43 1.97 -7.78 9.05
N ASP A 44 1.56 -6.75 8.30
CA ASP A 44 1.87 -5.35 8.60
C ASP A 44 1.35 -4.95 10.00
N ALA A 45 0.11 -5.31 10.34
CA ALA A 45 -0.46 -5.04 11.66
C ALA A 45 0.34 -5.69 12.80
N VAL A 46 0.81 -6.93 12.60
CA VAL A 46 1.65 -7.64 13.58
C VAL A 46 3.01 -6.96 13.72
N ILE A 47 3.63 -6.56 12.61
CA ILE A 47 4.91 -5.84 12.62
C ILE A 47 4.79 -4.50 13.34
N VAL A 48 3.71 -3.74 13.11
CA VAL A 48 3.44 -2.48 13.81
C VAL A 48 3.28 -2.71 15.31
N GLU A 49 2.65 -3.81 15.74
CA GLU A 49 2.53 -4.15 17.16
C GLU A 49 3.89 -4.53 17.78
N ILE A 50 4.70 -5.33 17.07
CA ILE A 50 6.06 -5.67 17.52
C ILE A 50 6.91 -4.40 17.68
N THR A 51 6.99 -3.58 16.63
CA THR A 51 7.80 -2.36 16.59
C THR A 51 7.34 -1.30 17.59
N TYR A 52 6.06 -1.30 17.97
CA TYR A 52 5.55 -0.44 19.05
C TYR A 52 6.18 -0.75 20.41
N TYR A 53 6.43 -2.03 20.71
CA TYR A 53 7.05 -2.44 21.98
C TYR A 53 8.57 -2.50 21.93
N THR A 54 9.15 -2.79 20.77
CA THR A 54 10.60 -2.98 20.62
C THR A 54 11.34 -1.70 20.23
N GLY A 55 10.64 -0.73 19.62
CA GLY A 55 11.27 0.41 18.96
C GLY A 55 12.10 0.00 17.75
N GLY A 56 12.97 0.90 17.29
CA GLY A 56 13.97 0.58 16.28
C GLY A 56 15.18 1.52 16.32
N SER A 57 16.20 1.17 15.54
CA SER A 57 17.45 1.93 15.42
C SER A 57 17.27 3.36 14.90
N ILE A 58 16.14 3.66 14.26
CA ILE A 58 15.77 5.01 13.80
C ILE A 58 15.53 5.97 14.97
N ASP A 59 15.10 5.45 16.13
CA ASP A 59 14.78 6.24 17.32
C ASP A 59 16.01 6.43 18.23
N VAL A 60 17.17 5.84 17.89
CA VAL A 60 18.40 5.90 18.68
C VAL A 60 19.23 7.10 18.28
N THR A 61 19.35 8.10 19.16
CA THR A 61 20.24 9.24 18.98
C THR A 61 21.66 8.94 19.49
N PRO A 62 22.69 9.64 18.97
CA PRO A 62 24.08 9.50 19.47
C PRO A 62 24.22 9.74 20.98
N GLU A 63 23.34 10.55 21.56
CA GLU A 63 23.31 10.91 22.98
C GLU A 63 22.81 9.77 23.86
N VAL A 64 21.83 8.99 23.39
CA VAL A 64 21.23 7.87 24.15
C VAL A 64 22.07 6.60 24.00
N LEU A 65 22.79 6.44 22.88
CA LEU A 65 23.58 5.25 22.56
C LEU A 65 24.53 4.76 23.67
N PRO A 66 25.27 5.62 24.43
CA PRO A 66 26.15 5.17 25.50
C PRO A 66 25.42 4.57 26.71
N TYR A 67 24.15 4.91 26.90
CA TYR A 67 23.35 4.49 28.05
C TYR A 67 22.54 3.21 27.78
N LEU A 68 22.55 2.70 26.55
CA LEU A 68 21.83 1.48 26.19
C LEU A 68 22.56 0.24 26.69
N SER A 69 21.83 -0.63 27.40
CA SER A 69 22.34 -1.94 27.78
C SER A 69 22.43 -2.88 26.56
N GLU A 70 23.20 -3.97 26.66
CA GLU A 70 23.25 -4.99 25.60
C GLU A 70 21.87 -5.60 25.32
N ARG A 71 21.02 -5.69 26.35
CA ARG A 71 19.64 -6.16 26.21
C ARG A 71 18.79 -5.18 25.39
N ASP A 72 18.92 -3.88 25.65
CA ASP A 72 18.17 -2.85 24.91
C ASP A 72 18.59 -2.84 23.44
N ILE A 73 19.90 -2.98 23.19
CA ILE A 73 20.45 -3.13 21.84
C ILE A 73 19.83 -4.34 21.13
N ALA A 74 19.76 -5.51 21.78
CA ALA A 74 19.18 -6.70 21.17
C ALA A 74 17.68 -6.53 20.84
N ILE A 75 16.92 -5.86 21.70
CA ILE A 75 15.49 -5.56 21.48
C ILE A 75 15.32 -4.60 20.30
N LEU A 76 16.11 -3.53 20.25
CA LEU A 76 16.09 -2.56 19.15
C LEU A 76 16.49 -3.19 17.82
N MET A 77 17.53 -4.04 17.82
CA MET A 77 17.95 -4.79 16.62
C MET A 77 16.84 -5.73 16.13
N TYR A 78 16.13 -6.38 17.04
CA TYR A 78 14.97 -7.23 16.71
C TYR A 78 13.85 -6.38 16.08
N GLY A 79 13.52 -5.24 16.67
CA GLY A 79 12.55 -4.29 16.13
C GLY A 79 12.92 -3.78 14.73
N THR A 80 14.17 -3.36 14.53
CA THR A 80 14.64 -2.88 13.22
C THR A 80 14.56 -3.94 12.13
N LYS A 81 14.76 -5.23 12.44
CA LYS A 81 14.59 -6.31 11.45
C LYS A 81 13.15 -6.42 10.98
N TRP A 82 12.19 -6.33 11.90
CA TRP A 82 10.77 -6.33 11.56
C TRP A 82 10.37 -5.06 10.83
N GLU A 83 10.91 -3.90 11.21
CA GLU A 83 10.69 -2.65 10.47
C GLU A 83 11.21 -2.72 9.03
N TYR A 84 12.36 -3.37 8.83
CA TYR A 84 12.87 -3.61 7.48
C TYR A 84 11.93 -4.52 6.68
N ALA A 85 11.35 -5.55 7.31
CA ALA A 85 10.30 -6.37 6.70
C ALA A 85 9.02 -5.57 6.40
N SER A 86 8.65 -4.62 7.28
CA SER A 86 7.51 -3.70 7.13
C SER A 86 7.53 -3.01 5.79
N PHE A 87 8.71 -2.56 5.35
CA PHE A 87 8.86 -1.88 4.06
C PHE A 87 8.34 -2.72 2.89
N PHE A 88 8.62 -4.04 2.88
CA PHE A 88 8.17 -4.95 1.83
C PHE A 88 6.69 -5.30 1.95
N THR A 89 6.18 -5.48 3.16
CA THR A 89 4.76 -5.80 3.39
C THR A 89 3.87 -4.61 3.05
N TYR A 90 4.23 -3.43 3.53
CA TYR A 90 3.56 -2.16 3.23
C TYR A 90 3.55 -1.87 1.73
N SER A 91 4.72 -1.89 1.08
CA SER A 91 4.80 -1.60 -0.36
C SER A 91 4.13 -2.68 -1.20
N GLY A 92 4.27 -3.95 -0.82
CA GLY A 92 3.60 -5.08 -1.47
C GLY A 92 2.08 -4.94 -1.41
N LEU A 93 1.55 -4.47 -0.29
CA LEU A 93 0.11 -4.24 -0.11
C LEU A 93 -0.39 -3.17 -1.08
N ILE A 94 0.31 -2.03 -1.15
CA ILE A 94 -0.04 -0.95 -2.09
C ILE A 94 0.01 -1.41 -3.54
N TRP A 95 1.03 -2.18 -3.92
CA TRP A 95 1.13 -2.69 -5.27
C TRP A 95 0.04 -3.75 -5.56
N ALA A 96 -0.29 -4.62 -4.62
CA ALA A 96 -1.40 -5.56 -4.75
C ALA A 96 -2.75 -4.83 -4.94
N LEU A 97 -2.96 -3.72 -4.23
CA LEU A 97 -4.11 -2.83 -4.42
C LEU A 97 -4.15 -2.25 -5.85
N LYS A 98 -3.03 -1.78 -6.39
CA LYS A 98 -2.93 -1.30 -7.79
C LYS A 98 -3.28 -2.38 -8.81
N PHE A 99 -2.75 -3.59 -8.62
CA PHE A 99 -3.11 -4.73 -9.48
C PHE A 99 -4.61 -5.04 -9.40
N SER A 100 -5.22 -4.96 -8.20
CA SER A 100 -6.68 -5.14 -8.08
C SER A 100 -7.45 -4.08 -8.86
N VAL A 101 -6.99 -2.83 -8.90
CA VAL A 101 -7.61 -1.76 -9.68
C VAL A 101 -7.47 -2.02 -11.18
N LEU A 102 -6.29 -2.47 -11.64
CA LEU A 102 -6.08 -2.85 -13.04
C LEU A 102 -7.00 -4.01 -13.47
N CYS A 103 -7.11 -5.06 -12.65
CA CYS A 103 -8.05 -6.16 -12.88
C CYS A 103 -9.51 -5.67 -12.90
N PHE A 104 -9.88 -4.74 -12.01
CA PHE A 104 -11.20 -4.12 -12.02
C PHE A 104 -11.47 -3.36 -13.34
N TYR A 105 -10.51 -2.59 -13.84
CA TYR A 105 -10.65 -1.86 -15.11
C TYR A 105 -10.74 -2.78 -16.32
N GLN A 106 -9.99 -3.89 -16.33
CA GLN A 106 -10.08 -4.89 -17.39
C GLN A 106 -11.49 -5.45 -17.53
N ARG A 107 -12.19 -5.69 -16.42
CA ARG A 107 -13.60 -6.12 -16.43
C ARG A 107 -14.54 -5.00 -16.86
N LEU A 108 -14.26 -3.76 -16.46
CA LEU A 108 -15.15 -2.64 -16.75
C LEU A 108 -15.24 -2.31 -18.24
N ARG A 109 -14.18 -2.53 -19.04
CA ARG A 109 -14.22 -2.26 -20.49
C ARG A 109 -14.22 -3.53 -21.35
N ALA A 110 -14.93 -4.57 -20.93
CA ALA A 110 -15.05 -5.81 -21.73
C ALA A 110 -15.53 -5.54 -23.17
N ASP A 111 -16.36 -4.50 -23.39
CA ASP A 111 -16.92 -4.15 -24.71
C ASP A 111 -15.90 -3.54 -25.69
N GLU A 112 -14.79 -2.96 -25.21
CA GLU A 112 -13.69 -2.41 -26.01
C GLU A 112 -12.39 -3.19 -25.77
N TRP A 113 -12.49 -4.51 -25.95
CA TRP A 113 -11.52 -5.51 -25.49
C TRP A 113 -10.08 -5.23 -25.93
N ARG A 114 -9.84 -4.97 -27.23
CA ARG A 114 -8.47 -4.99 -27.78
C ARG A 114 -7.60 -3.80 -27.37
N GLN A 115 -8.14 -2.59 -27.36
CA GLN A 115 -7.39 -1.39 -26.94
C GLN A 115 -7.22 -1.34 -25.42
N THR A 116 -8.25 -1.73 -24.66
CA THR A 116 -8.15 -1.76 -23.19
C THR A 116 -7.16 -2.81 -22.72
N TRP A 117 -7.17 -3.99 -23.33
CA TRP A 117 -6.31 -5.09 -22.92
C TRP A 117 -4.84 -4.69 -22.98
N LEU A 118 -4.39 -4.09 -24.09
CA LEU A 118 -3.00 -3.67 -24.26
C LEU A 118 -2.61 -2.62 -23.21
N THR A 119 -3.41 -1.58 -23.02
CA THR A 119 -3.09 -0.51 -22.06
C THR A 119 -3.02 -1.04 -20.62
N VAL A 120 -3.97 -1.88 -20.20
CA VAL A 120 -3.98 -2.46 -18.85
C VAL A 120 -2.77 -3.38 -18.62
N HIS A 121 -2.39 -4.20 -19.61
CA HIS A 121 -1.21 -5.08 -19.49
C HIS A 121 0.09 -4.28 -19.50
N CYS A 122 0.22 -3.24 -20.33
CA CYS A 122 1.37 -2.35 -20.31
C CYS A 122 1.52 -1.66 -18.94
N LEU A 123 0.44 -1.12 -18.39
CA LEU A 123 0.46 -0.54 -17.04
C LEU A 123 0.73 -1.57 -15.95
N GLY A 124 0.24 -2.80 -16.12
CA GLY A 124 0.57 -3.93 -15.24
C GLY A 124 2.07 -4.21 -15.23
N TRP A 125 2.71 -4.30 -16.40
CA TRP A 125 4.16 -4.47 -16.51
C TRP A 125 4.94 -3.30 -15.91
N ILE A 126 4.52 -2.05 -16.16
CA ILE A 126 5.13 -0.87 -15.54
C ILE A 126 5.05 -0.96 -14.01
N ASN A 127 3.90 -1.38 -13.45
CA ASN A 127 3.76 -1.58 -12.01
C ASN A 127 4.65 -2.71 -11.48
N CYS A 128 4.76 -3.83 -12.19
CA CYS A 128 5.67 -4.93 -11.83
C CYS A 128 7.12 -4.45 -11.78
N VAL A 129 7.58 -3.77 -12.84
CA VAL A 129 8.94 -3.24 -12.94
C VAL A 129 9.21 -2.22 -11.84
N ALA A 130 8.26 -1.32 -11.57
CA ALA A 130 8.36 -0.36 -10.48
C ALA A 130 8.47 -1.05 -9.10
N TYR A 131 7.71 -2.12 -8.86
CA TYR A 131 7.80 -2.87 -7.61
C TYR A 131 9.16 -3.57 -7.45
N ILE A 132 9.63 -4.21 -8.52
CA ILE A 132 10.95 -4.88 -8.52
C ILE A 132 12.06 -3.86 -8.27
N ALA A 133 12.01 -2.71 -8.94
CA ALA A 133 12.97 -1.62 -8.71
C ALA A 133 12.95 -1.14 -7.26
N LEU A 134 11.77 -0.98 -6.66
CA LEU A 134 11.61 -0.60 -5.25
C LEU A 134 12.24 -1.63 -4.30
N CYS A 135 11.97 -2.92 -4.52
CA CYS A 135 12.54 -4.01 -3.73
C CYS A 135 14.08 -4.06 -3.86
N LEU A 136 14.60 -3.91 -5.08
CA LEU A 136 16.04 -3.87 -5.33
C LEU A 136 16.71 -2.68 -4.66
N THR A 137 16.10 -1.50 -4.71
CA THR A 137 16.59 -0.33 -3.96
C THR A 137 16.70 -0.64 -2.48
N ALA A 138 15.66 -1.23 -1.88
CA ALA A 138 15.69 -1.58 -0.46
C ALA A 138 16.80 -2.60 -0.11
N LEU A 139 17.00 -3.62 -0.96
CA LEU A 139 18.01 -4.67 -0.76
C LEU A 139 19.44 -4.18 -0.99
N LEU A 140 19.65 -3.21 -1.89
CA LEU A 140 20.99 -2.78 -2.33
C LEU A 140 21.44 -1.47 -1.68
N SER A 141 20.54 -0.72 -1.03
CA SER A 141 20.81 0.62 -0.50
C SER A 141 21.84 0.72 0.62
N CYS A 142 22.06 -0.37 1.37
CA CYS A 142 22.93 -0.39 2.54
C CYS A 142 24.00 -1.48 2.43
N ARG A 143 25.27 -1.07 2.57
CA ARG A 143 26.45 -1.95 2.56
C ARG A 143 27.41 -1.53 3.69
N PRO A 144 27.88 -2.48 4.52
CA PRO A 144 27.54 -3.91 4.54
C PRO A 144 26.07 -4.20 4.93
N PHE A 145 25.51 -5.33 4.48
CA PHE A 145 24.06 -5.58 4.59
C PHE A 145 23.56 -5.68 6.04
N HIS A 146 24.42 -6.11 6.98
CA HIS A 146 24.05 -6.23 8.39
C HIS A 146 23.80 -4.87 9.07
N ASP A 147 24.30 -3.77 8.50
CA ASP A 147 24.07 -2.41 9.00
C ASP A 147 22.60 -1.97 8.89
N ASN A 148 21.78 -2.70 8.13
CA ASN A 148 20.34 -2.46 8.08
C ASN A 148 19.66 -2.62 9.44
N TRP A 149 20.22 -3.42 10.34
CA TRP A 149 19.65 -3.65 11.67
C TRP A 149 20.68 -3.55 12.78
N ALA A 150 21.87 -2.99 12.50
CA ALA A 150 22.86 -2.71 13.53
C ALA A 150 22.43 -1.49 14.36
N VAL A 151 22.79 -1.50 15.63
CA VAL A 151 22.56 -0.38 16.58
C VAL A 151 23.89 0.15 17.12
N LYS A 152 24.88 -0.74 17.32
CA LYS A 152 26.23 -0.41 17.79
C LYS A 152 27.28 -1.14 16.93
N PRO A 153 28.30 -0.45 16.37
CA PRO A 153 28.43 1.01 16.29
C PRO A 153 27.27 1.66 15.54
N LEU A 154 27.07 2.97 15.71
CA LEU A 154 25.96 3.68 15.07
C LEU A 154 26.10 3.60 13.53
N PRO A 155 25.14 3.01 12.81
CA PRO A 155 25.23 2.87 11.37
C PRO A 155 25.01 4.23 10.68
N PRO A 156 25.46 4.37 9.41
CA PRO A 156 25.23 5.60 8.66
C PRO A 156 23.73 5.81 8.38
N LEU A 157 23.33 7.08 8.21
CA LEU A 157 21.92 7.47 7.99
C LEU A 157 21.25 6.75 6.80
N ARG A 158 22.03 6.41 5.77
CA ARG A 158 21.58 5.62 4.61
C ARG A 158 21.07 4.23 4.99
N CYS A 159 21.51 3.66 6.11
CA CYS A 159 21.16 2.33 6.60
C CYS A 159 20.11 2.38 7.72
N THR A 160 20.15 3.40 8.58
CA THR A 160 19.18 3.57 9.68
C THR A 160 17.86 4.17 9.20
N PHE A 161 17.89 5.38 8.62
CA PHE A 161 16.70 6.11 8.16
C PHE A 161 16.28 5.75 6.74
N ARG A 162 17.26 5.42 5.87
CA ARG A 162 17.04 5.02 4.46
C ARG A 162 16.22 6.02 3.63
N PRO A 163 16.59 7.32 3.60
CA PRO A 163 15.85 8.33 2.87
C PRO A 163 15.69 8.01 1.38
N GLN A 164 16.70 7.36 0.77
CA GLN A 164 16.65 6.92 -0.62
C GLN A 164 15.49 5.94 -0.90
N ASN A 165 15.18 5.03 0.04
CA ASN A 165 14.08 4.07 -0.13
C ASN A 165 12.73 4.79 -0.07
N PHE A 166 12.59 5.78 0.82
CA PHE A 166 11.39 6.61 0.91
C PHE A 166 11.16 7.43 -0.37
N TRP A 167 12.19 8.09 -0.89
CA TRP A 167 12.08 8.84 -2.15
C TRP A 167 11.70 7.93 -3.32
N THR A 168 12.36 6.78 -3.47
CA THR A 168 12.01 5.81 -4.51
C THR A 168 10.58 5.30 -4.37
N LEU A 169 10.15 4.97 -3.14
CA LEU A 169 8.77 4.57 -2.86
C LEU A 169 7.78 5.63 -3.30
N VAL A 170 7.96 6.88 -2.86
CA VAL A 170 7.02 7.98 -3.13
C VAL A 170 6.95 8.28 -4.62
N VAL A 171 8.09 8.42 -5.29
CA VAL A 171 8.13 8.73 -6.73
C VAL A 171 7.47 7.62 -7.54
N LEU A 172 7.86 6.36 -7.33
CA LEU A 172 7.27 5.24 -8.06
C LEU A 172 5.79 5.07 -7.73
N ASN A 173 5.39 5.31 -6.47
CA ASN A 173 3.99 5.21 -6.06
C ASN A 173 3.13 6.23 -6.78
N VAL A 174 3.50 7.52 -6.71
CA VAL A 174 2.75 8.63 -7.32
C VAL A 174 2.70 8.50 -8.83
N LEU A 175 3.83 8.16 -9.49
CA LEU A 175 3.87 8.00 -10.94
C LEU A 175 2.96 6.86 -11.41
N THR A 176 3.02 5.71 -10.76
CA THR A 176 2.17 4.57 -11.12
C THR A 176 0.69 4.82 -10.83
N ASP A 177 0.35 5.52 -9.74
CA ASP A 177 -1.03 5.92 -9.45
C ASP A 177 -1.56 6.90 -10.50
N ALA A 178 -0.78 7.92 -10.88
CA ALA A 178 -1.16 8.87 -11.91
C ALA A 178 -1.43 8.17 -13.26
N LEU A 179 -0.58 7.21 -13.63
CA LEU A 179 -0.78 6.40 -14.84
C LEU A 179 -2.06 5.56 -14.77
N ILE A 180 -2.36 4.91 -13.64
CA ILE A 180 -3.59 4.14 -13.46
C ILE A 180 -4.82 5.06 -13.50
N LEU A 181 -4.76 6.23 -12.86
CA LEU A 181 -5.86 7.20 -12.84
C LEU A 181 -6.13 7.85 -14.20
N SER A 182 -5.20 7.76 -15.15
CA SER A 182 -5.42 8.19 -16.53
C SER A 182 -6.36 7.24 -17.30
N LEU A 183 -6.47 5.96 -16.90
CA LEU A 183 -7.33 4.96 -17.55
C LEU A 183 -8.82 5.35 -17.63
N PRO A 184 -9.48 5.85 -16.57
CA PRO A 184 -10.88 6.24 -16.65
C PRO A 184 -11.15 7.53 -17.44
N LEU A 185 -10.16 8.39 -17.68
CA LEU A 185 -10.38 9.71 -18.29
C LEU A 185 -11.03 9.61 -19.68
N PRO A 186 -10.57 8.74 -20.60
CA PRO A 186 -11.24 8.56 -21.89
C PRO A 186 -12.67 8.02 -21.77
N ILE A 187 -12.96 7.17 -20.77
CA ILE A 187 -14.32 6.63 -20.56
C ILE A 187 -15.28 7.77 -20.21
N LEU A 188 -14.85 8.67 -19.33
CA LEU A 188 -15.67 9.80 -18.88
C LEU A 188 -16.00 10.77 -20.02
N TRP A 189 -15.15 10.85 -21.04
CA TRP A 189 -15.30 11.80 -22.15
C TRP A 189 -16.01 11.20 -23.37
N ARG A 190 -15.88 9.88 -23.62
CA ARG A 190 -16.34 9.27 -24.88
C ARG A 190 -17.64 8.45 -24.77
N LEU A 191 -18.07 8.02 -23.58
CA LEU A 191 -19.27 7.18 -23.44
C LEU A 191 -20.47 7.93 -22.86
N ARG A 192 -21.66 7.72 -23.45
CA ARG A 192 -22.97 7.96 -22.80
C ARG A 192 -23.18 6.95 -21.66
N VAL A 193 -22.35 7.01 -20.62
CA VAL A 193 -22.47 6.13 -19.45
C VAL A 193 -23.62 6.58 -18.55
N SER A 194 -24.28 5.61 -17.91
CA SER A 194 -25.32 5.88 -16.91
C SER A 194 -24.76 6.73 -15.76
N ARG A 195 -25.60 7.59 -15.18
CA ARG A 195 -25.21 8.51 -14.09
C ARG A 195 -24.54 7.78 -12.93
N LEU A 196 -24.99 6.56 -12.61
CA LEU A 196 -24.42 5.72 -11.56
C LEU A 196 -22.98 5.27 -11.86
N ARG A 197 -22.71 4.86 -13.11
CA ARG A 197 -21.36 4.44 -13.53
C ARG A 197 -20.41 5.63 -13.58
N LYS A 198 -20.90 6.80 -14.02
CA LYS A 198 -20.15 8.05 -13.98
C LYS A 198 -19.77 8.43 -12.54
N LEU A 199 -20.72 8.35 -11.60
CA LEU A 199 -20.47 8.62 -10.18
C LEU A 199 -19.41 7.65 -9.60
N GLY A 200 -19.52 6.34 -9.85
CA GLY A 200 -18.55 5.36 -9.36
C GLY A 200 -17.12 5.60 -9.88
N VAL A 201 -16.98 5.95 -11.16
CA VAL A 201 -15.67 6.29 -11.75
C VAL A 201 -15.11 7.60 -11.19
N THR A 202 -15.95 8.62 -10.99
CA THR A 202 -15.53 9.87 -10.36
C THR A 202 -15.08 9.66 -8.91
N LEU A 203 -15.83 8.90 -8.10
CA LEU A 203 -15.45 8.57 -6.72
C LEU A 203 -14.12 7.83 -6.67
N LEU A 204 -13.90 6.87 -7.57
CA LEU A 204 -12.64 6.14 -7.67
C LEU A 204 -11.48 7.10 -8.02
N LEU A 205 -11.67 8.01 -8.97
CA LEU A 205 -10.65 9.00 -9.34
C LEU A 205 -10.31 9.96 -8.19
N CYS A 206 -11.33 10.49 -7.50
CA CYS A 206 -11.15 11.31 -6.31
C CYS A 206 -10.41 10.55 -5.20
N SER A 207 -10.74 9.27 -5.00
CA SER A 207 -10.07 8.44 -4.00
C SER A 207 -8.60 8.21 -4.33
N GLY A 208 -8.24 8.01 -5.60
CA GLY A 208 -6.84 7.88 -6.00
C GLY A 208 -6.05 9.18 -5.83
N LEU A 209 -6.64 10.33 -6.17
CA LEU A 209 -6.02 11.63 -5.91
C LEU A 209 -5.81 11.88 -4.41
N PHE A 210 -6.79 11.48 -3.59
CA PHE A 210 -6.66 11.54 -2.14
C PHE A 210 -5.50 10.66 -1.64
N LEU A 211 -5.36 9.43 -2.15
CA LEU A 211 -4.26 8.54 -1.78
C LEU A 211 -2.88 9.11 -2.17
N ILE A 212 -2.76 9.70 -3.36
CA ILE A 212 -1.55 10.41 -3.80
C ILE A 212 -1.22 11.56 -2.83
N ALA A 213 -2.22 12.37 -2.47
CA ALA A 213 -2.02 13.47 -1.52
C ALA A 213 -1.56 12.96 -0.15
N THR A 214 -2.18 11.89 0.36
CA THR A 214 -1.76 11.29 1.64
C THR A 214 -0.34 10.73 1.59
N ALA A 215 0.08 10.12 0.48
CA ALA A 215 1.44 9.63 0.30
C ALA A 215 2.47 10.76 0.31
N ILE A 216 2.17 11.89 -0.36
CA ILE A 216 3.01 13.09 -0.37
C ILE A 216 3.12 13.70 1.02
N VAL A 217 1.99 13.85 1.72
CA VAL A 217 1.95 14.39 3.08
C VAL A 217 2.77 13.51 4.03
N ARG A 218 2.62 12.19 3.95
CA ARG A 218 3.44 11.26 4.73
C ARG A 218 4.92 11.42 4.43
N ALA A 219 5.31 11.53 3.16
CA ALA A 219 6.69 11.73 2.77
C ALA A 219 7.25 13.02 3.37
N ALA A 220 6.50 14.12 3.28
CA ALA A 220 6.88 15.41 3.85
C ALA A 220 7.08 15.31 5.39
N PHE A 221 6.13 14.72 6.12
CA PHE A 221 6.26 14.56 7.57
C PHE A 221 7.37 13.61 7.99
N THR A 222 7.62 12.55 7.21
CA THR A 222 8.66 11.56 7.52
C THR A 222 10.06 12.12 7.26
N ILE A 223 10.23 12.89 6.19
CA ILE A 223 11.54 13.40 5.75
C ILE A 223 11.89 14.72 6.44
N ALA A 224 10.92 15.60 6.65
CA ALA A 224 11.15 16.93 7.25
C ALA A 224 10.91 16.97 8.77
N GLY A 225 10.16 16.01 9.34
CA GLY A 225 9.95 15.90 10.78
C GLY A 225 11.04 15.12 11.50
N SER A 226 10.92 14.98 12.82
CA SER A 226 11.72 14.05 13.63
C SER A 226 11.23 12.63 13.36
N PRO A 227 11.93 11.81 12.55
CA PRO A 227 11.40 10.53 12.12
C PRO A 227 11.39 9.56 13.31
N SER A 228 10.23 8.98 13.57
CA SER A 228 10.07 7.93 14.58
C SER A 228 9.34 6.74 13.98
N ILE A 229 9.74 5.54 14.40
CA ILE A 229 9.16 4.30 13.88
C ILE A 229 7.64 4.27 14.07
N ILE A 230 7.17 4.74 15.22
CA ILE A 230 5.76 4.76 15.59
C ILE A 230 4.97 5.72 14.69
N THR A 231 5.53 6.89 14.37
CA THR A 231 4.84 7.88 13.53
C THR A 231 4.74 7.39 12.10
N ILE A 232 5.82 6.83 11.55
CA ILE A 232 5.87 6.27 10.21
C ILE A 232 4.84 5.14 10.06
N ASN A 233 4.84 4.20 11.00
CA ASN A 233 3.93 3.05 10.98
C ASN A 233 2.46 3.46 11.17
N ARG A 234 2.16 4.41 12.07
CA ARG A 234 0.78 4.91 12.25
C ARG A 234 0.22 5.58 11.01
N TRP A 235 1.04 6.39 10.32
CA TRP A 235 0.62 7.03 9.07
C TRP A 235 0.45 6.01 7.96
N GLY A 236 1.42 5.11 7.78
CA GLY A 236 1.35 4.07 6.75
C GLY A 236 0.13 3.16 6.89
N PHE A 237 -0.20 2.76 8.12
CA PHE A 237 -1.38 1.92 8.37
C PHE A 237 -2.71 2.63 8.06
N ARG A 238 -2.78 3.95 8.27
CA ARG A 238 -3.97 4.75 7.93
C ARG A 238 -4.12 4.94 6.43
N GLU A 239 -3.01 5.19 5.75
CA GLU A 239 -2.92 5.32 4.30
C GLU A 239 -3.39 4.04 3.60
N THR A 240 -2.87 2.88 4.02
CA THR A 240 -3.30 1.60 3.47
C THR A 240 -4.77 1.32 3.80
N ALA A 241 -5.28 1.71 4.98
CA ALA A 241 -6.70 1.53 5.35
C ALA A 241 -7.62 2.31 4.41
N ALA A 242 -7.25 3.57 4.15
CA ALA A 242 -7.95 4.41 3.19
C ALA A 242 -7.90 3.80 1.78
N GLY A 243 -6.75 3.23 1.38
CA GLY A 243 -6.58 2.54 0.10
C GLY A 243 -7.49 1.32 -0.05
N VAL A 244 -7.55 0.47 0.98
CA VAL A 244 -8.46 -0.68 1.02
C VAL A 244 -9.92 -0.21 0.90
N ALA A 245 -10.33 0.80 1.67
CA ALA A 245 -11.69 1.33 1.58
C ALA A 245 -12.02 1.89 0.19
N ALA A 246 -11.14 2.72 -0.35
CA ALA A 246 -11.30 3.37 -1.65
C ALA A 246 -11.49 2.35 -2.79
N ILE A 247 -10.64 1.33 -2.84
CA ILE A 247 -10.65 0.33 -3.92
C ILE A 247 -11.85 -0.61 -3.80
N ASN A 248 -12.33 -0.87 -2.58
CA ASN A 248 -13.50 -1.71 -2.34
C ASN A 248 -14.83 -0.95 -2.49
N ALA A 249 -14.84 0.39 -2.37
CA ALA A 249 -16.07 1.18 -2.40
C ALA A 249 -16.96 0.95 -3.65
N PRO A 250 -16.44 0.89 -4.90
CA PRO A 250 -17.26 0.62 -6.07
C PRO A 250 -17.89 -0.78 -6.05
N ILE A 251 -17.20 -1.77 -5.47
CA ILE A 251 -17.68 -3.16 -5.38
C ILE A 251 -18.74 -3.30 -4.29
N LEU A 252 -18.65 -2.49 -3.24
CA LEU A 252 -19.63 -2.45 -2.15
C LEU A 252 -20.90 -1.66 -2.51
N ALA A 253 -20.89 -0.88 -3.60
CA ALA A 253 -22.03 -0.07 -4.03
C ALA A 253 -23.39 -0.82 -4.11
N PRO A 254 -23.46 -2.10 -4.55
CA PRO A 254 -24.71 -2.86 -4.58
C PRO A 254 -25.39 -3.02 -3.21
N LEU A 255 -24.65 -2.99 -2.08
CA LEU A 255 -25.25 -3.09 -0.74
C LEU A 255 -26.28 -2.00 -0.44
N PHE A 256 -26.13 -0.86 -1.10
CA PHE A 256 -27.01 0.30 -0.95
C PHE A 256 -28.19 0.28 -1.93
N SER A 257 -28.32 -0.75 -2.77
CA SER A 257 -29.44 -0.94 -3.68
C SER A 257 -30.46 -1.90 -3.10
N LYS A 258 -31.76 -1.56 -3.20
CA LYS A 258 -32.87 -2.46 -2.81
C LYS A 258 -32.85 -3.79 -3.55
N ALA A 259 -32.28 -3.84 -4.76
CA ALA A 259 -32.20 -5.06 -5.56
C ALA A 259 -31.20 -6.11 -5.01
N PHE A 260 -30.36 -5.75 -4.03
CA PHE A 260 -29.41 -6.66 -3.39
C PHE A 260 -30.03 -7.46 -2.23
N TRP A 261 -31.07 -6.91 -1.60
CA TRP A 261 -31.78 -7.47 -0.45
C TRP A 261 -33.04 -8.19 -0.89
#